data_AF-H8YW14-F1
#
_entry.id   AF-H8YW14-F1
#
_cell.length_a   1.000
_cell.length_b   1.000
_cell.length_c   1.000
_cell.angle_alpha   90.00
_cell.angle_beta   90.00
_cell.angle_gamma   90.00
#
_symmetry.space_group_name_H-M   'P 1'
#
loop_
_entity.id
_entity.type
_entity.pdbx_description
1 polymer ?
#
loop_
_entity_poly.entity_id
_entity_poly.type
_entity_poly.pdbx_seq_one_letter_code
_entity_poly.pdbx_strand_id
1 'polypeptide(L)'
;MKLRFNTYDCRLLWSRYAQSRRPALLLVNVRSPGDLIAVASVELPGVDLDANEIAIKNFGPSAGALEALSAAWVISKPVRFVEVGERAIPICKLLVDAENVVH
;
A
#
# COMPACT_ATOMS: atom_id res chain seq x y z
N MET A 1 -1.17 3.67 13.20
CA MET A 1 -1.45 4.84 12.31
C MET A 1 -2.84 4.78 11.67
N LYS A 2 -3.59 5.89 11.74
CA LYS A 2 -4.90 6.06 11.07
C LYS A 2 -4.74 6.90 9.81
N LEU A 3 -5.53 6.63 8.77
CA LEU A 3 -5.56 7.40 7.53
C LEU A 3 -6.97 7.42 6.93
N ARG A 4 -7.27 8.44 6.12
CA ARG A 4 -8.53 8.54 5.39
C ARG A 4 -8.36 7.91 4.01
N PHE A 5 -9.22 6.97 3.65
CA PHE A 5 -9.28 6.37 2.32
C PHE A 5 -10.72 6.40 1.82
N ASN A 6 -10.98 7.20 0.78
CA ASN A 6 -12.33 7.50 0.31
C ASN A 6 -13.25 7.93 1.47
N THR A 7 -14.36 7.22 1.68
CA THR A 7 -15.32 7.49 2.77
C THR A 7 -14.97 6.79 4.09
N TYR A 8 -13.88 6.04 4.14
CA TYR A 8 -13.51 5.20 5.29
C TYR A 8 -12.40 5.82 6.13
N ASP A 9 -12.55 5.72 7.45
CA ASP A 9 -11.45 5.86 8.39
C ASP A 9 -10.75 4.51 8.53
N CYS A 10 -9.51 4.45 8.05
CA CYS A 10 -8.73 3.22 7.97
C CYS A 10 -7.56 3.21 8.95
N ARG A 11 -7.18 2.02 9.39
CA ARG A 11 -5.88 1.74 9.99
C ARG A 11 -5.03 1.02 8.95
N LEU A 12 -3.76 1.40 8.84
CA LEU A 12 -2.81 0.65 8.05
C LEU A 12 -2.38 -0.60 8.83
N LEU A 13 -2.52 -1.77 8.20
CA LEU A 13 -2.02 -3.05 8.70
C LEU A 13 -0.93 -3.56 7.75
N TRP A 14 0.16 -4.03 8.33
CA TRP A 14 1.26 -4.64 7.62
C TRP A 14 1.09 -6.16 7.63
N SER A 15 1.24 -6.76 6.46
CA SER A 15 1.39 -8.21 6.29
C SER A 15 2.56 -8.48 5.33
N ARG A 16 2.71 -9.71 4.88
CA ARG A 16 3.71 -10.11 3.89
C ARG A 16 3.08 -10.98 2.81
N TYR A 17 3.44 -10.74 1.56
CA TYR A 17 3.14 -11.69 0.48
C TYR A 17 3.84 -13.01 0.75
N ALA A 18 3.14 -14.12 0.53
CA ALA A 18 3.62 -15.45 0.92
C ALA A 18 4.92 -15.84 0.21
N GLN A 19 5.06 -15.48 -1.07
CA GLN A 19 6.18 -15.88 -1.91
C GLN A 19 7.41 -14.98 -1.72
N SER A 20 7.31 -13.68 -2.02
CA SER A 20 8.47 -12.77 -1.90
C SER A 20 8.79 -12.34 -0.46
N ARG A 21 7.89 -12.58 0.50
CA ARG A 21 7.96 -12.03 1.86
C ARG A 21 7.98 -10.50 1.92
N ARG A 22 7.75 -9.81 0.78
CA ARG A 22 7.68 -8.36 0.71
C ARG A 22 6.48 -7.82 1.47
N PRO A 23 6.56 -6.58 1.97
CA PRO A 23 5.45 -5.94 2.66
C PRO A 23 4.17 -5.93 1.82
N ALA A 24 3.06 -6.27 2.47
CA ALA A 24 1.71 -6.05 1.97
C ALA A 24 1.03 -4.98 2.84
N LEU A 25 0.51 -3.93 2.21
CA LEU A 25 -0.21 -2.85 2.89
C LEU A 25 -1.70 -3.10 2.80
N LEU A 26 -2.34 -3.26 3.95
CA LEU A 26 -3.78 -3.46 4.07
C LEU A 26 -4.43 -2.25 4.75
N LEU A 27 -5.54 -1.79 4.20
CA LEU A 27 -6.40 -0.78 4.80
C LEU A 27 -7.57 -1.51 5.46
N VAL A 28 -7.64 -1.44 6.78
CA VAL A 28 -8.72 -2.07 7.57
C VAL A 28 -9.57 -1.00 8.24
N ASN A 29 -10.85 -1.27 8.45
CA ASN A 29 -11.77 -0.35 9.12
C ASN A 29 -11.31 -0.08 10.55
N VAL A 30 -11.18 1.20 10.94
CA VAL A 30 -10.77 1.58 12.31
C VAL A 30 -11.75 1.06 13.36
N ARG A 31 -13.05 0.99 13.05
CA ARG A 31 -14.10 0.56 13.99
C ARG A 31 -14.24 -0.96 14.06
N SER A 32 -13.76 -1.66 13.03
CA SER A 32 -13.86 -3.11 12.93
C SER A 32 -12.59 -3.65 12.26
N PRO A 33 -11.47 -3.81 12.99
CA PRO A 33 -10.17 -4.11 12.38
C PRO A 33 -10.09 -5.42 11.57
N GLY A 34 -11.06 -6.33 11.72
CA GLY A 34 -11.20 -7.52 10.88
C GLY A 34 -11.86 -7.26 9.51
N ASP A 35 -12.42 -6.08 9.31
CA ASP A 35 -13.05 -5.65 8.06
C ASP A 35 -11.99 -5.03 7.14
N LEU A 36 -11.53 -5.84 6.18
CA LEU A 36 -10.57 -5.43 5.17
C LEU A 36 -11.26 -4.55 4.12
N ILE A 37 -10.87 -3.29 4.05
CA ILE A 37 -11.39 -2.33 3.06
C ILE A 37 -10.66 -2.51 1.73
N ALA A 38 -9.32 -2.55 1.75
CA ALA A 38 -8.52 -2.70 0.54
C ALA A 38 -7.13 -3.27 0.82
N VAL A 39 -6.60 -4.02 -0.14
CA VAL A 39 -5.16 -4.30 -0.22
C VAL A 39 -4.55 -3.21 -1.11
N ALA A 40 -3.77 -2.31 -0.51
CA ALA A 40 -3.26 -1.10 -1.15
C ALA A 40 -1.94 -1.32 -1.90
N SER A 41 -1.26 -2.44 -1.66
CA SER A 41 -0.09 -2.86 -2.44
C SER A 41 -0.44 -3.99 -3.41
N VAL A 42 0.46 -4.24 -4.36
CA VAL A 42 0.43 -5.43 -5.21
C VAL A 42 1.83 -6.03 -5.31
N GLU A 43 1.93 -7.35 -5.38
CA GLU A 43 3.18 -8.04 -5.71
C GLU A 43 3.31 -8.09 -7.24
N LEU A 44 4.49 -7.75 -7.75
CA LEU A 44 4.81 -7.80 -9.18
C LEU A 44 5.93 -8.81 -9.42
N PRO A 45 5.62 -10.11 -9.62
CA PRO A 45 6.63 -11.11 -9.94
C PRO A 45 7.43 -10.71 -11.19
N GLY A 46 8.76 -10.78 -11.11
CA GLY A 46 9.66 -10.42 -12.21
C GLY A 46 9.96 -8.92 -12.33
N VAL A 47 9.45 -8.09 -11.42
CA VAL A 47 9.84 -6.68 -11.31
C VAL A 47 10.80 -6.51 -10.14
N ASP A 48 12.01 -6.05 -10.44
CA ASP A 48 12.98 -5.70 -9.40
C ASP A 48 12.56 -4.41 -8.70
N LEU A 49 12.37 -4.55 -7.39
CA LEU A 49 12.07 -3.48 -6.46
C LEU A 49 13.22 -3.38 -5.46
N ASP A 50 13.62 -2.18 -5.10
CA ASP A 50 14.57 -1.99 -4.00
C ASP A 50 13.96 -2.47 -2.66
N ALA A 51 14.80 -2.61 -1.63
CA ALA A 51 14.38 -3.08 -0.32
C ALA A 51 13.30 -2.19 0.34
N ASN A 52 13.32 -0.89 0.04
CA ASN A 52 12.35 0.09 0.53
C ASN A 52 11.30 0.47 -0.52
N GLU A 53 11.23 -0.23 -1.66
CA GLU A 53 10.24 0.04 -2.69
C GLU A 53 9.02 -0.87 -2.60
N ILE A 54 7.88 -0.32 -2.97
CA ILE A 54 6.60 -0.99 -2.98
C ILE A 54 5.76 -0.57 -4.18
N ALA A 55 5.10 -1.54 -4.80
CA ALA A 55 4.13 -1.30 -5.87
C ALA A 55 2.75 -1.03 -5.27
N ILE A 56 2.15 0.09 -5.63
CA ILE A 56 0.85 0.50 -5.10
C ILE A 56 -0.26 0.12 -6.06
N LYS A 57 -1.24 -0.62 -5.54
CA LYS A 57 -2.45 -0.99 -6.26
C LYS A 57 -3.42 0.18 -6.23
N ASN A 58 -3.37 1.06 -7.23
CA ASN A 58 -4.26 2.23 -7.31
C ASN A 58 -5.42 2.04 -8.31
N PHE A 59 -6.13 0.91 -8.25
CA PHE A 59 -7.23 0.59 -9.17
C PHE A 59 -8.25 -0.36 -8.55
N GLY A 60 -9.44 -0.44 -9.14
CA GLY A 60 -10.53 -1.28 -8.66
C GLY A 60 -10.92 -0.92 -7.21
N PRO A 61 -11.05 -1.89 -6.28
CA PRO A 61 -11.34 -1.62 -4.87
C PRO A 61 -10.30 -0.75 -4.16
N SER A 62 -9.09 -0.64 -4.73
CA SER A 62 -7.97 0.10 -4.15
C SER A 62 -7.73 1.45 -4.84
N ALA A 63 -8.63 1.89 -5.72
CA ALA A 63 -8.54 3.22 -6.33
C ALA A 63 -8.60 4.32 -5.24
N GLY A 64 -7.63 5.22 -5.26
CA GLY A 64 -7.39 6.24 -4.23
C GLY A 64 -6.31 5.87 -3.20
N ALA A 65 -5.73 4.67 -3.27
CA ALA A 65 -4.78 4.19 -2.28
C ALA A 65 -3.45 4.94 -2.35
N LEU A 66 -3.01 5.33 -3.56
CA LEU A 66 -1.78 6.11 -3.73
C LEU A 66 -1.89 7.46 -3.00
N GLU A 67 -2.99 8.15 -3.21
CA GLU A 67 -3.29 9.46 -2.64
C GLU A 67 -3.42 9.37 -1.12
N ALA A 68 -4.18 8.38 -0.63
CA ALA A 68 -4.40 8.18 0.79
C ALA A 68 -3.11 7.83 1.55
N LEU A 69 -2.28 6.93 1.02
CA LEU A 69 -1.01 6.54 1.62
C LEU A 69 0.03 7.67 1.56
N SER A 70 0.08 8.42 0.46
CA SER A 70 1.00 9.55 0.31
C SER A 70 0.63 10.71 1.24
N ALA A 71 -0.66 11.04 1.35
CA ALA A 71 -1.15 12.07 2.27
C ALA A 71 -0.87 11.72 3.75
N ALA A 72 -0.87 10.43 4.08
CA ALA A 72 -0.53 9.93 5.41
C ALA A 72 0.98 9.70 5.63
N TRP A 73 1.84 10.14 4.70
CA TRP A 73 3.30 9.98 4.77
C TRP A 73 3.77 8.53 4.94
N VAL A 74 3.01 7.57 4.44
CA VAL A 74 3.40 6.13 4.44
C VAL A 74 4.36 5.83 3.31
N ILE A 75 4.13 6.49 2.18
CA ILE A 75 4.88 6.30 0.94
C ILE A 75 5.28 7.64 0.35
N SER A 76 6.36 7.63 -0.41
CA SER A 76 6.75 8.76 -1.26
C SER A 76 5.78 8.96 -2.41
N LYS A 77 5.97 10.03 -3.17
CA LYS A 77 5.48 10.09 -4.55
C LYS A 77 6.06 8.92 -5.37
N PRO A 78 5.41 8.48 -6.47
CA PRO A 78 5.97 7.46 -7.34
C PRO A 78 7.37 7.85 -7.81
N VAL A 79 8.32 6.92 -7.69
CA VAL A 79 9.69 7.09 -8.21
C VAL A 79 9.79 6.59 -9.65
N ARG A 80 8.94 5.64 -10.04
CA ARG A 80 8.73 5.19 -11.41
C ARG A 80 7.35 4.53 -11.54
N PHE A 81 6.96 4.26 -12.77
CA PHE A 81 5.79 3.43 -13.09
C PHE A 81 6.27 2.18 -13.82
N VAL A 82 5.60 1.06 -13.56
CA VAL A 82 5.84 -0.22 -14.24
C VAL A 82 4.56 -0.64 -14.94
N GLU A 83 4.64 -0.89 -16.24
CA GLU A 83 3.51 -1.35 -17.04
C GLU A 83 3.23 -2.83 -16.76
N VAL A 84 2.00 -3.13 -16.38
CA VAL A 84 1.53 -4.50 -16.12
C VAL A 84 0.19 -4.67 -16.83
N GLY A 85 0.23 -5.31 -18.00
CA GLY A 85 -0.91 -5.31 -18.92
C GLY A 85 -1.19 -3.89 -19.42
N GLU A 86 -2.43 -3.43 -19.23
CA GLU A 86 -2.88 -2.08 -19.64
C GLU A 86 -2.80 -1.04 -18.49
N ARG A 87 -2.01 -1.32 -17.45
CA ARG A 87 -1.95 -0.48 -16.25
C ARG A 87 -0.52 -0.06 -15.92
N ALA A 88 -0.34 1.24 -15.74
CA ALA A 88 0.84 1.83 -15.13
C ALA A 88 0.75 1.70 -13.60
N ILE A 89 1.56 0.81 -13.03
CA ILE A 89 1.61 0.58 -11.57
C ILE A 89 2.66 1.50 -10.94
N PRO A 90 2.26 2.43 -10.05
CA PRO A 90 3.20 3.31 -9.36
C PRO A 90 4.08 2.53 -8.38
N ILE A 91 5.40 2.70 -8.53
CA ILE A 91 6.40 2.22 -7.57
C ILE A 91 6.77 3.39 -6.67
N CYS A 92 6.63 3.22 -5.35
CA CYS A 92 6.90 4.24 -4.36
C CYS A 92 7.92 3.73 -3.33
N LYS A 93 8.56 4.63 -2.59
CA LYS A 93 9.37 4.26 -1.42
C LYS A 93 8.49 4.23 -0.18
N LEU A 94 8.67 3.23 0.68
CA LEU A 94 8.14 3.20 2.03
C LEU A 94 8.86 4.24 2.88
N LEU A 95 8.10 5.07 3.59
CA LEU A 95 8.61 6.13 4.47
C LEU A 95 8.46 5.79 5.96
N VAL A 96 7.75 4.70 6.26
CA VAL A 96 7.53 4.21 7.62
C VAL A 96 7.84 2.73 7.69
N ASP A 97 8.36 2.30 8.84
CA ASP A 97 8.62 0.90 9.12
C ASP A 97 7.41 0.24 9.80
N ALA A 98 7.29 -1.08 9.67
CA ALA A 98 6.21 -1.85 10.30
C ALA A 98 6.16 -1.68 11.83
N GLU A 99 7.32 -1.46 12.47
CA GLU A 99 7.45 -1.29 13.93
C GLU A 99 6.95 0.09 14.40
N ASN A 100 7.08 1.12 13.56
CA ASN A 100 6.72 2.50 13.90
C ASN A 100 5.22 2.82 13.74
N VAL A 101 4.40 1.85 13.34
CA VAL A 101 2.95 2.02 13.12
C VAL A 101 2.12 1.55 14.33
N VAL A 102 2.77 0.99 15.35
CA VAL A 102 2.18 0.44 16.59
C VAL A 102 2.26 1.44 17.74
N HIS A 103 1.73 2.65 17.58
CA HIS A 103 1.29 3.49 18.71
C HIS A 103 0.03 4.25 18.31
#